data_AF-A0A6I2G2S5-F1
#
_entry.id   AF-A0A6I2G2S5-F1
#
_cell.length_a   1.000
_cell.length_b   1.000
_cell.length_c   1.000
_cell.angle_alpha   90.00
_cell.angle_beta   90.00
_cell.angle_gamma   90.00
#
_symmetry.space_group_name_H-M   'P 1'
#
loop_
_entity.id
_entity.type
_entity.pdbx_description
1 polymer ?
#
loop_
_entity_poly.entity_id
_entity_poly.type
_entity_poly.pdbx_seq_one_letter_code
_entity_poly.pdbx_strand_id
1 'polypeptide(L)'
;MGGSAVTTTNLPPPDPTRAPVDVHWEAFQGIQLPIGAHDGPTKLGTTASGYSHTPQGAALAAINHTVRISLAPDGVWPDVAAQALMPGPAKDSWVLSRAQISITAPANPIVAPRISGYKFVAYTATKADVTIYTTYTDASIAATLQTVEWSADDWRLDLPDPNSKTPTVQSIPAIPEGVIKLEPPK
;
A
#
# COMPACT_ATOMS: atom_id res chain seq x y z
N MET A 1 -50.40 0.57 -19.27
CA MET A 1 -49.19 1.42 -19.36
C MET A 1 -48.76 1.77 -17.94
N GLY A 2 -47.60 1.30 -17.51
CA GLY A 2 -47.09 1.53 -16.17
C GLY A 2 -45.66 0.99 -16.07
N GLY A 3 -44.72 1.69 -16.71
CA GLY A 3 -43.30 1.39 -16.58
C GLY A 3 -42.76 2.10 -15.35
N SER A 4 -42.40 1.35 -14.32
CA SER A 4 -41.64 1.87 -13.17
C SER A 4 -40.24 2.24 -13.64
N ALA A 5 -39.89 3.52 -13.52
CA ALA A 5 -38.53 3.99 -13.74
C ALA A 5 -37.63 3.48 -12.61
N VAL A 6 -36.63 2.67 -12.97
CA VAL A 6 -35.53 2.30 -12.07
C VAL A 6 -34.63 3.52 -11.97
N THR A 7 -34.60 4.17 -10.82
CA THR A 7 -33.62 5.23 -10.53
C THR A 7 -32.27 4.56 -10.27
N THR A 8 -31.44 4.39 -11.31
CA THR A 8 -30.02 4.05 -11.11
C THR A 8 -29.32 5.27 -10.54
N THR A 9 -29.04 5.23 -9.24
CA THR A 9 -28.16 6.20 -8.57
C THR A 9 -26.78 6.10 -9.21
N ASN A 10 -26.45 7.05 -10.09
CA ASN A 10 -25.16 7.10 -10.75
C ASN A 10 -24.10 7.56 -9.73
N LEU A 11 -23.28 6.63 -9.23
CA LEU A 11 -22.15 6.99 -8.39
C LEU A 11 -21.14 7.80 -9.22
N PRO A 12 -20.50 8.84 -8.65
CA PRO A 12 -19.44 9.55 -9.34
C PRO A 12 -18.35 8.57 -9.82
N PRO A 13 -17.73 8.82 -10.99
CA PRO A 13 -16.62 7.98 -11.45
C PRO A 13 -15.46 8.01 -10.42
N PRO A 14 -14.66 6.93 -10.33
CA PRO A 14 -13.48 6.91 -9.48
C PRO A 14 -12.52 8.07 -9.80
N ASP A 15 -12.01 8.72 -8.76
CA ASP A 15 -11.01 9.79 -8.87
C ASP A 15 -9.70 9.36 -8.21
N PRO A 16 -8.69 8.92 -9.01
CA PRO A 16 -7.38 8.54 -8.50
C PRO A 16 -6.56 9.73 -7.98
N THR A 17 -6.93 10.97 -8.28
CA THR A 17 -6.18 12.17 -7.88
C THR A 17 -6.61 12.74 -6.54
N ARG A 18 -7.76 12.29 -6.02
CA ARG A 18 -8.27 12.67 -4.69
C ARG A 18 -7.48 11.99 -3.58
N ALA A 19 -7.13 12.74 -2.54
CA ALA A 19 -6.58 12.19 -1.31
C ALA A 19 -7.63 11.36 -0.53
N PRO A 20 -7.21 10.32 0.22
CA PRO A 20 -8.04 9.73 1.26
C PRO A 20 -8.41 10.79 2.31
N VAL A 21 -9.63 10.73 2.80
CA VAL A 21 -10.15 11.65 3.82
C VAL A 21 -10.02 11.02 5.20
N ASP A 22 -9.90 11.87 6.23
CA ASP A 22 -9.82 11.45 7.64
C ASP A 22 -8.72 10.41 7.90
N VAL A 23 -7.54 10.64 7.30
CA VAL A 23 -6.36 9.81 7.54
C VAL A 23 -5.81 10.07 8.94
N HIS A 24 -5.63 9.00 9.70
CA HIS A 24 -4.84 9.00 10.92
C HIS A 24 -3.66 8.04 10.77
N TRP A 25 -2.77 8.02 11.75
CA TRP A 25 -1.51 7.28 11.66
C TRP A 25 -1.37 6.28 12.79
N GLU A 26 -0.95 5.07 12.44
CA GLU A 26 -0.67 3.99 13.38
C GLU A 26 0.76 3.50 13.23
N ALA A 27 1.42 3.25 14.36
CA ALA A 27 2.76 2.70 14.36
C ALA A 27 2.74 1.19 14.05
N PHE A 28 3.49 0.77 13.03
CA PHE A 28 3.82 -0.63 12.78
C PHE A 28 5.34 -0.80 12.73
N GLN A 29 5.88 -1.56 13.68
CA GLN A 29 7.32 -1.87 13.73
C GLN A 29 8.22 -0.62 13.62
N GLY A 30 7.81 0.49 14.25
CA GLY A 30 8.54 1.76 14.25
C GLY A 30 8.21 2.72 13.10
N ILE A 31 7.44 2.30 12.09
CA ILE A 31 7.01 3.14 10.97
C ILE A 31 5.57 3.59 11.16
N GLN A 32 5.29 4.87 10.89
CA GLN A 32 3.92 5.39 10.87
C GLN A 32 3.25 5.03 9.54
N LEU A 33 2.10 4.36 9.62
CA LEU A 33 1.27 3.98 8.47
C LEU A 33 -0.04 4.73 8.43
N PRO A 34 -0.48 5.18 7.23
CA PRO A 34 -1.73 5.89 7.05
C PRO A 34 -2.93 4.93 7.13
N ILE A 35 -3.93 5.28 7.93
CA ILE A 35 -5.19 4.56 8.09
C ILE A 35 -6.32 5.53 7.73
N GLY A 36 -7.10 5.20 6.69
CA GLY A 36 -8.24 6.01 6.27
C GLY A 36 -9.52 5.58 6.97
N ALA A 37 -10.27 6.51 7.56
CA ALA A 37 -11.52 6.19 8.26
C ALA A 37 -12.59 5.58 7.32
N HIS A 38 -12.58 5.96 6.04
CA HIS A 38 -13.55 5.50 5.03
C HIS A 38 -12.95 4.50 4.05
N ASP A 39 -11.65 4.61 3.77
CA ASP A 39 -10.96 3.82 2.75
C ASP A 39 -10.17 2.63 3.31
N GLY A 40 -10.15 2.51 4.64
CA GLY A 40 -9.50 1.42 5.36
C GLY A 40 -8.00 1.65 5.61
N PRO A 41 -7.31 0.65 6.18
CA PRO A 41 -7.84 -0.65 6.56
C PRO A 41 -8.84 -0.55 7.72
N THR A 42 -9.95 -1.29 7.65
CA THR A 42 -10.95 -1.37 8.73
C THR A 42 -10.59 -2.41 9.79
N LYS A 43 -9.72 -3.37 9.44
CA LYS A 43 -9.16 -4.36 10.35
C LYS A 43 -7.68 -4.10 10.52
N LEU A 44 -7.30 -3.80 11.76
CA LEU A 44 -5.93 -3.51 12.18
C LEU A 44 -5.38 -4.66 13.01
N GLY A 45 -4.07 -4.82 13.01
CA GLY A 45 -3.36 -5.95 13.63
C GLY A 45 -2.03 -6.20 12.94
N THR A 46 -1.53 -7.43 12.98
CA THR A 46 -0.31 -7.80 12.23
C THR A 46 -0.55 -7.76 10.72
N THR A 47 -1.75 -8.17 10.31
CA THR A 47 -2.26 -8.03 8.95
C THR A 47 -3.31 -6.93 8.91
N ALA A 48 -3.15 -5.99 7.97
CA ALA A 48 -4.13 -4.95 7.72
C ALA A 48 -5.02 -5.38 6.55
N SER A 49 -6.34 -5.26 6.69
CA SER A 49 -7.31 -5.69 5.67
C SER A 49 -8.60 -4.87 5.73
N GLY A 50 -9.47 -5.09 4.76
CA GLY A 50 -10.75 -4.41 4.62
C GLY A 50 -10.57 -3.00 4.12
N TYR A 51 -9.80 -2.85 3.03
CA TYR A 51 -9.71 -1.61 2.26
C TYR A 51 -10.95 -1.45 1.39
N SER A 52 -11.37 -0.21 1.15
CA SER A 52 -12.49 0.06 0.26
C SER A 52 -12.14 -0.29 -1.19
N HIS A 53 -13.14 -0.67 -1.98
CA HIS A 53 -12.97 -0.92 -3.42
C HIS A 53 -12.89 0.39 -4.23
N THR A 54 -12.00 1.29 -3.83
CA THR A 54 -11.79 2.62 -4.41
C THR A 54 -10.30 2.83 -4.75
N PRO A 55 -9.94 3.87 -5.52
CA PRO A 55 -8.54 4.25 -5.67
C PRO A 55 -7.86 4.49 -4.32
N GLN A 56 -8.50 5.22 -3.41
CA GLN A 56 -7.94 5.56 -2.11
C GLN A 56 -7.66 4.30 -1.27
N GLY A 57 -8.58 3.33 -1.27
CA GLY A 57 -8.36 2.02 -0.65
C GLY A 57 -7.18 1.28 -1.26
N ALA A 58 -7.03 1.31 -2.59
CA ALA A 58 -5.90 0.69 -3.30
C ALA A 58 -4.55 1.32 -2.90
N ALA A 59 -4.48 2.65 -2.78
CA ALA A 59 -3.25 3.34 -2.36
C ALA A 59 -2.89 3.05 -0.91
N LEU A 60 -3.88 3.07 0.00
CA LEU A 60 -3.65 2.75 1.41
C LEU A 60 -3.23 1.29 1.57
N ALA A 61 -3.79 0.37 0.79
CA ALA A 61 -3.39 -1.03 0.75
C ALA A 61 -1.96 -1.19 0.25
N ALA A 62 -1.59 -0.54 -0.85
CA ALA A 62 -0.22 -0.56 -1.37
C ALA A 62 0.79 -0.14 -0.29
N ILE A 63 0.55 1.00 0.37
CA ILE A 63 1.45 1.52 1.43
C ILE A 63 1.52 0.56 2.62
N ASN A 64 0.37 0.18 3.18
CA ASN A 64 0.32 -0.67 4.37
C ASN A 64 0.94 -2.04 4.11
N HIS A 65 0.60 -2.69 3.00
CA HIS A 65 1.12 -4.00 2.68
C HIS A 65 2.62 -3.97 2.42
N THR A 66 3.14 -2.99 1.67
CA THR A 66 4.58 -2.93 1.36
C THR A 66 5.43 -2.79 2.63
N VAL A 67 5.01 -1.95 3.57
CA VAL A 67 5.73 -1.80 4.84
C VAL A 67 5.56 -3.03 5.72
N ARG A 68 4.34 -3.58 5.80
CA ARG A 68 4.06 -4.74 6.65
C ARG A 68 4.80 -5.99 6.21
N ILE A 69 4.86 -6.31 4.91
CA ILE A 69 5.65 -7.46 4.43
C ILE A 69 7.14 -7.27 4.69
N SER A 70 7.63 -6.03 4.62
CA SER A 70 9.06 -5.71 4.80
C SER A 70 9.50 -5.81 6.26
N LEU A 71 8.62 -5.49 7.21
CA LEU A 71 8.95 -5.37 8.63
C LEU A 71 8.29 -6.43 9.51
N ALA A 72 7.47 -7.33 8.95
CA ALA A 72 6.81 -8.39 9.73
C ALA A 72 7.83 -9.23 10.50
N PRO A 73 7.67 -9.42 11.83
CA PRO A 73 8.55 -10.26 12.64
C PRO A 73 8.55 -11.74 12.22
N ASP A 74 9.58 -12.47 12.66
CA ASP A 74 9.82 -13.88 12.28
C ASP A 74 8.63 -14.81 12.51
N GLY A 75 7.90 -14.61 13.61
CA GLY A 75 6.76 -15.46 13.97
C GLY A 75 5.47 -15.17 13.20
N VAL A 76 5.42 -14.11 12.37
CA VAL A 76 4.15 -13.63 11.79
C VAL A 76 4.22 -13.25 10.31
N TRP A 77 5.42 -13.11 9.73
CA TRP A 77 5.54 -12.80 8.31
C TRP A 77 4.85 -13.80 7.37
N PRO A 78 4.72 -15.12 7.67
CA PRO A 78 3.98 -16.03 6.80
C PRO A 78 2.50 -15.65 6.68
N ASP A 79 1.86 -15.26 7.78
CA ASP A 79 0.45 -14.84 7.79
C ASP A 79 0.28 -13.49 7.08
N VAL A 80 1.22 -12.56 7.27
CA VAL A 80 1.24 -11.29 6.53
C VAL A 80 1.32 -11.55 5.03
N ALA A 81 2.21 -12.43 4.60
CA ALA A 81 2.35 -12.80 3.19
C ALA A 81 1.11 -13.51 2.65
N ALA A 82 0.49 -14.38 3.45
CA ALA A 82 -0.72 -15.10 3.08
C ALA A 82 -1.88 -14.14 2.74
N GLN A 83 -2.04 -13.08 3.53
CA GLN A 83 -3.13 -12.12 3.40
C GLN A 83 -2.82 -10.97 2.44
N ALA A 84 -1.60 -10.42 2.50
CA ALA A 84 -1.24 -9.21 1.77
C ALA A 84 -0.80 -9.45 0.32
N LEU A 85 -0.34 -10.67 -0.03
CA LEU A 85 0.24 -10.94 -1.34
C LEU A 85 -0.67 -11.80 -2.21
N MET A 86 -0.77 -11.44 -3.49
CA MET A 86 -1.36 -12.27 -4.53
C MET A 86 -0.64 -13.62 -4.63
N PRO A 87 -1.35 -14.74 -4.78
CA PRO A 87 -0.72 -16.04 -5.01
C PRO A 87 -0.02 -16.07 -6.37
N GLY A 88 1.13 -16.73 -6.44
CA GLY A 88 1.85 -16.94 -7.69
C GLY A 88 3.37 -16.97 -7.53
N PRO A 89 4.12 -17.15 -8.64
CA PRO A 89 5.56 -17.34 -8.59
C PRO A 89 6.33 -16.21 -7.91
N ALA A 90 5.86 -14.97 -8.04
CA ALA A 90 6.49 -13.81 -7.40
C ALA A 90 6.39 -13.88 -5.87
N LYS A 91 5.23 -14.31 -5.33
CA LYS A 91 5.06 -14.58 -3.90
C LYS A 91 5.94 -15.73 -3.45
N ASP A 92 6.00 -16.82 -4.20
CA ASP A 92 6.83 -17.98 -3.82
C ASP A 92 8.31 -17.60 -3.74
N SER A 93 8.80 -16.83 -4.72
CA SER A 93 10.17 -16.29 -4.72
C SER A 93 10.42 -15.35 -3.53
N TRP A 94 9.46 -14.48 -3.23
CA TRP A 94 9.55 -13.60 -2.06
C TRP A 94 9.58 -14.39 -0.76
N VAL A 95 8.75 -15.42 -0.59
CA VAL A 95 8.72 -16.29 0.60
C VAL A 95 10.07 -16.95 0.83
N LEU A 96 10.68 -17.51 -0.22
CA LEU A 96 12.01 -18.14 -0.14
C LEU A 96 13.09 -17.14 0.27
N SER A 97 13.04 -15.92 -0.27
CA SER A 97 13.99 -14.85 0.07
C SER A 97 13.77 -14.34 1.50
N ARG A 98 12.51 -14.12 1.89
CA ARG A 98 12.14 -13.61 3.22
C ARG A 98 12.50 -14.58 4.33
N ALA A 99 12.42 -15.90 4.08
CA ALA A 99 12.80 -16.93 5.05
C ALA A 99 14.29 -16.88 5.46
N GLN A 100 15.14 -16.22 4.69
CA GLN A 100 16.57 -16.03 5.00
C GLN A 100 16.85 -14.78 5.85
N ILE A 101 15.82 -13.97 6.13
CA ILE A 101 15.93 -12.71 6.87
C ILE A 101 15.30 -12.90 8.26
N SER A 102 15.99 -12.48 9.30
CA SER A 102 15.44 -12.45 10.67
C SER A 102 15.16 -11.02 11.11
N ILE A 103 13.92 -10.77 11.53
CA ILE A 103 13.46 -9.49 12.11
C ILE A 103 12.91 -9.80 13.51
N THR A 104 13.69 -9.41 14.51
CA THR A 104 13.41 -9.65 15.94
C THR A 104 13.16 -8.36 16.72
N ALA A 105 13.42 -7.21 16.13
CA ALA A 105 13.22 -5.90 16.74
C ALA A 105 12.57 -4.93 15.74
N PRO A 106 11.74 -3.98 16.22
CA PRO A 106 11.21 -2.89 15.40
C PRO A 106 12.32 -2.02 14.79
N ALA A 107 11.98 -1.30 13.73
CA ALA A 107 12.85 -0.23 13.23
C ALA A 107 13.08 0.83 14.31
N ASN A 108 14.29 1.38 14.39
CA ASN A 108 14.59 2.47 15.31
C ASN A 108 13.76 3.71 14.90
N PRO A 109 12.82 4.17 15.75
CA PRO A 109 11.92 5.26 15.39
C PRO A 109 12.65 6.60 15.13
N ILE A 110 13.88 6.76 15.65
CA ILE A 110 14.70 7.96 15.42
C ILE A 110 15.14 8.06 13.95
N VAL A 111 15.37 6.93 13.30
CA VAL A 111 15.85 6.84 11.90
C VAL A 111 14.81 6.19 10.98
N ALA A 112 13.58 6.04 11.47
CA ALA A 112 12.49 5.44 10.71
C ALA A 112 12.13 6.32 9.50
N PRO A 113 12.05 5.75 8.28
CA PRO A 113 11.55 6.48 7.13
C PRO A 113 10.10 6.93 7.34
N ARG A 114 9.73 8.02 6.67
CA ARG A 114 8.37 8.58 6.66
C ARG A 114 7.75 8.40 5.28
N ILE A 115 6.49 7.96 5.25
CA ILE A 115 5.70 7.94 4.02
C ILE A 115 5.24 9.36 3.73
N SER A 116 5.71 9.93 2.62
CA SER A 116 5.47 11.33 2.25
C SER A 116 4.25 11.49 1.33
N GLY A 117 3.83 10.42 0.67
CA GLY A 117 2.68 10.42 -0.23
C GLY A 117 2.78 9.34 -1.28
N TYR A 118 1.88 9.42 -2.26
CA TYR A 118 1.84 8.49 -3.37
C TYR A 118 1.30 9.14 -4.65
N LYS A 119 1.48 8.45 -5.78
CA LYS A 119 0.91 8.83 -7.07
C LYS A 119 0.51 7.59 -7.84
N PHE A 120 -0.68 7.60 -8.45
CA PHE A 120 -1.06 6.55 -9.39
C PHE A 120 -0.30 6.71 -10.70
N VAL A 121 0.24 5.59 -11.18
CA VAL A 121 0.69 5.42 -12.56
C VAL A 121 -0.49 4.98 -13.42
N ALA A 122 -1.28 4.04 -12.93
CA ALA A 122 -2.49 3.54 -13.56
C ALA A 122 -3.50 3.08 -12.50
N TYR A 123 -4.79 3.18 -12.83
CA TYR A 123 -5.87 2.66 -11.99
C TYR A 123 -6.98 2.07 -12.85
N THR A 124 -7.46 0.92 -12.44
CA THR A 124 -8.70 0.27 -12.89
C THR A 124 -9.44 -0.23 -11.65
N ALA A 125 -10.70 -0.65 -11.81
CA ALA A 125 -11.46 -1.22 -10.71
C ALA A 125 -10.78 -2.45 -10.09
N THR A 126 -9.97 -3.22 -10.81
CA THR A 126 -9.38 -4.47 -10.30
C THR A 126 -7.87 -4.44 -10.11
N LYS A 127 -7.19 -3.36 -10.55
CA LYS A 127 -5.73 -3.25 -10.49
C LYS A 127 -5.31 -1.78 -10.39
N ALA A 128 -4.31 -1.50 -9.56
CA ALA A 128 -3.71 -0.18 -9.44
C ALA A 128 -2.19 -0.26 -9.36
N ASP A 129 -1.52 0.61 -10.11
CA ASP A 129 -0.07 0.82 -10.05
C ASP A 129 0.19 2.15 -9.33
N VAL A 130 0.90 2.08 -8.21
CA VAL A 130 1.09 3.17 -7.25
C VAL A 130 2.57 3.36 -7.00
N THR A 131 3.07 4.57 -7.24
CA THR A 131 4.38 4.99 -6.76
C THR A 131 4.23 5.56 -5.36
N ILE A 132 4.88 4.93 -4.39
CA ILE A 132 4.96 5.36 -2.99
C ILE A 132 6.24 6.18 -2.82
N TYR A 133 6.12 7.36 -2.19
CA TYR A 133 7.25 8.23 -1.89
C TYR A 133 7.59 8.14 -0.42
N THR A 134 8.83 7.77 -0.13
CA THR A 134 9.35 7.59 1.22
C THR A 134 10.54 8.53 1.43
N THR A 135 10.52 9.32 2.50
CA THR A 135 11.61 10.23 2.88
C THR A 135 12.34 9.69 4.09
N TYR A 136 13.67 9.67 4.02
CA TYR A 136 14.56 9.22 5.09
C TYR A 136 15.10 10.40 5.90
N THR A 137 15.72 10.11 7.05
CA THR A 137 16.23 11.14 7.97
C THR A 137 17.41 11.94 7.42
N ASP A 138 18.12 11.40 6.42
CA ASP A 138 19.18 12.11 5.68
C ASP A 138 18.62 12.95 4.51
N ALA A 139 17.29 13.13 4.45
CA ALA A 139 16.54 13.81 3.40
C ALA A 139 16.57 13.10 2.02
N SER A 140 17.14 11.90 1.92
CA SER A 140 17.02 11.10 0.70
C SER A 140 15.57 10.64 0.50
N ILE A 141 15.17 10.48 -0.77
CA ILE A 141 13.80 10.12 -1.15
C ILE A 141 13.84 8.88 -2.05
N ALA A 142 13.07 7.86 -1.68
CA ALA A 142 12.82 6.70 -2.52
C ALA A 142 11.42 6.79 -3.14
N ALA A 143 11.34 6.55 -4.45
CA ALA A 143 10.12 6.24 -5.17
C ALA A 143 10.02 4.72 -5.38
N THR A 144 8.98 4.10 -4.83
CA THR A 144 8.75 2.65 -4.91
C THR A 144 7.45 2.39 -5.68
N LEU A 145 7.56 1.84 -6.89
CA LEU A 145 6.42 1.37 -7.67
C LEU A 145 5.90 0.05 -7.10
N GLN A 146 4.62 0.01 -6.78
CA GLN A 146 3.90 -1.17 -6.30
C GLN A 146 2.64 -1.37 -7.12
N THR A 147 2.26 -2.63 -7.33
CA THR A 147 1.00 -2.99 -7.95
C THR A 147 0.12 -3.67 -6.92
N VAL A 148 -1.15 -3.28 -6.87
CA VAL A 148 -2.18 -3.98 -6.09
C VAL A 148 -3.30 -4.45 -7.00
N GLU A 149 -3.89 -5.61 -6.67
CA GLU A 149 -5.04 -6.18 -7.36
C GLU A 149 -6.17 -6.45 -6.38
N TRP A 150 -7.41 -6.26 -6.84
CA TRP A 150 -8.60 -6.56 -6.05
C TRP A 150 -8.89 -8.05 -6.10
N SER A 151 -8.86 -8.70 -4.94
CA SER A 151 -9.08 -10.15 -4.81
C SER A 151 -9.66 -10.51 -3.45
N ALA A 152 -10.71 -11.34 -3.46
CA ALA A 152 -11.40 -11.80 -2.26
C ALA A 152 -11.78 -10.65 -1.31
N ASP A 153 -12.45 -9.65 -1.86
CA ASP A 153 -12.95 -8.45 -1.17
C ASP A 153 -11.87 -7.57 -0.50
N ASP A 154 -10.65 -7.62 -1.02
CA ASP A 154 -9.57 -6.75 -0.56
C ASP A 154 -8.55 -6.42 -1.65
N TRP A 155 -7.75 -5.37 -1.43
CA TRP A 155 -6.60 -5.06 -2.27
C TRP A 155 -5.36 -5.80 -1.77
N ARG A 156 -4.68 -6.55 -2.66
CA ARG A 156 -3.47 -7.32 -2.34
C ARG A 156 -2.34 -6.92 -3.25
N LEU A 157 -1.10 -6.95 -2.75
CA LEU A 157 0.08 -6.68 -3.56
C LEU A 157 0.31 -7.79 -4.60
N ASP A 158 0.42 -7.36 -5.84
CA ASP A 158 0.97 -8.15 -6.94
C ASP A 158 2.46 -7.82 -7.03
N LEU A 159 3.28 -8.75 -6.57
CA LEU A 159 4.73 -8.54 -6.54
C LEU A 159 5.29 -8.59 -7.97
N PRO A 160 6.31 -7.77 -8.28
CA PRO A 160 6.96 -7.80 -9.58
C PRO A 160 7.48 -9.20 -9.91
N ASP A 161 7.47 -9.55 -11.21
CA ASP A 161 8.11 -10.77 -11.69
C ASP A 161 9.57 -10.82 -11.19
N PRO A 162 9.98 -11.87 -10.46
CA PRO A 162 11.33 -12.00 -9.93
C PRO A 162 12.41 -12.02 -11.01
N ASN A 163 12.06 -12.32 -12.26
CA ASN A 163 12.98 -12.28 -13.41
C ASN A 163 13.03 -10.92 -14.10
N SER A 164 12.13 -10.00 -13.76
CA SER A 164 12.10 -8.65 -14.32
C SER A 164 13.41 -7.91 -14.02
N LYS A 165 13.89 -7.18 -15.01
CA LYS A 165 15.06 -6.29 -14.88
C LYS A 165 14.66 -4.84 -14.67
N THR A 166 13.36 -4.54 -14.67
CA THR A 166 12.86 -3.19 -14.45
C THR A 166 12.94 -2.85 -12.96
N PRO A 167 13.71 -1.83 -12.57
CA PRO A 167 13.79 -1.43 -11.17
C PRO A 167 12.47 -0.82 -10.72
N THR A 168 11.93 -1.30 -9.60
CA THR A 168 10.73 -0.76 -8.96
C THR A 168 11.04 0.26 -7.88
N VAL A 169 12.29 0.35 -7.41
CA VAL A 169 12.75 1.32 -6.42
C VAL A 169 13.77 2.25 -7.08
N GLN A 170 13.58 3.55 -6.92
CA GLN A 170 14.46 4.57 -7.47
C GLN A 170 14.73 5.65 -6.42
N SER A 171 15.98 6.11 -6.34
CA SER A 171 16.31 7.33 -5.58
C SER A 171 16.00 8.55 -6.46
N ILE A 172 15.32 9.54 -5.89
CA ILE A 172 14.93 10.76 -6.62
C ILE A 172 15.39 12.01 -5.84
N PRO A 173 15.71 13.12 -6.55
CA PRO A 173 16.20 14.32 -5.89
C PRO A 173 15.10 15.14 -5.18
N ALA A 174 13.83 14.97 -5.55
CA ALA A 174 12.69 15.68 -4.97
C ALA A 174 11.37 14.95 -5.26
N ILE A 175 10.35 15.15 -4.41
CA ILE A 175 8.99 14.66 -4.64
C ILE A 175 8.38 15.42 -5.84
N PRO A 176 7.89 14.72 -6.88
CA PRO A 176 7.29 15.37 -8.06
C PRO A 176 5.98 16.11 -7.76
N GLU A 177 5.56 16.95 -8.70
CA GLU A 177 4.22 17.55 -8.67
C GLU A 177 3.10 16.52 -8.92
N GLY A 178 1.91 16.83 -8.42
CA GLY A 178 0.73 15.96 -8.51
C GLY A 178 0.79 14.71 -7.62
N VAL A 179 1.70 14.68 -6.65
CA VAL A 179 1.71 13.67 -5.58
C VAL A 179 0.58 13.97 -4.61
N ILE A 180 -0.18 12.93 -4.27
CA ILE A 180 -1.12 12.97 -3.16
C ILE A 180 -0.28 12.88 -1.89
N LYS A 181 -0.14 14.02 -1.22
CA LYS A 181 0.63 14.11 0.02
C LYS A 181 -0.13 13.40 1.14
N LEU A 182 0.62 12.63 1.91
CA LEU A 182 0.18 12.11 3.20
C LEU A 182 1.03 12.81 4.24
N GLU A 183 0.40 13.50 5.19
CA GLU A 183 1.13 14.25 6.23
C GLU A 183 1.25 13.38 7.48
N PRO A 184 2.38 12.68 7.69
CA PRO A 184 2.61 11.97 8.95
C PRO A 184 2.74 12.96 10.11
N PRO A 185 2.39 12.54 11.34
CA PRO A 185 2.63 13.35 12.52
C PRO A 185 4.11 13.75 12.60
N LYS A 186 4.36 14.98 13.04
CA LYS A 186 5.71 15.55 13.15
C LYS A 186 6.57 14.80 14.13
#